data_AF-A0A1I2QKB6-F1
#
_entry.id   AF-A0A1I2QKB6-F1
#
_cell.length_a   1.000
_cell.length_b   1.000
_cell.length_c   1.000
_cell.angle_alpha   90.00
_cell.angle_beta   90.00
_cell.angle_gamma   90.00
#
_symmetry.space_group_name_H-M   'P 1'
#
loop_
_entity.id
_entity.type
_entity.pdbx_description
1 polymer ?
#
loop_
_entity_poly.entity_id
_entity_poly.type
_entity_poly.pdbx_seq_one_letter_code
_entity_poly.pdbx_strand_id
1 'polypeptide(L)'
;MYNNILINIYNSIHKVESRLNHLECKYPDIVKEDDVTRVYNLLAELCEETNTLGNLISAFGQLSSPTLEIINNLLNSELNSNNTDKEVTKDLMVIKKIVNELIALRKQGE
;
A
#
# COMPACT_ATOMS: atom_id res chain seq x y z
N MET A 1 13.95 -4.72 4.49
CA MET A 1 14.02 -3.54 3.59
C MET A 1 12.66 -2.84 3.46
N TYR A 2 11.57 -3.56 3.20
CA TYR A 2 10.20 -2.99 3.08
C TYR A 2 9.68 -2.24 4.31
N ASN A 3 10.00 -2.70 5.52
CA ASN A 3 9.65 -1.97 6.75
C ASN A 3 10.17 -0.52 6.73
N ASN A 4 11.39 -0.27 6.25
CA ASN A 4 11.94 1.10 6.22
C ASN A 4 11.20 1.99 5.20
N ILE A 5 10.74 1.44 4.08
CA ILE A 5 10.00 2.22 3.06
C ILE A 5 8.60 2.56 3.58
N LEU A 6 7.88 1.59 4.12
CA LEU A 6 6.54 1.82 4.68
C LEU A 6 6.58 2.79 5.87
N ILE A 7 7.57 2.66 6.75
CA ILE A 7 7.82 3.59 7.85
C ILE A 7 8.12 5.01 7.31
N ASN A 8 8.93 5.13 6.25
CA ASN A 8 9.22 6.43 5.64
C ASN A 8 7.99 7.07 4.99
N ILE A 9 7.12 6.28 4.36
CA ILE A 9 5.85 6.76 3.80
C ILE A 9 4.96 7.26 4.94
N TYR A 10 4.77 6.44 5.99
CA TYR A 10 4.01 6.81 7.18
C TYR A 10 4.51 8.12 7.79
N ASN A 11 5.82 8.22 8.07
CA ASN A 11 6.42 9.44 8.61
C ASN A 11 6.25 10.67 7.69
N SER A 12 6.26 10.46 6.38
CA SER A 12 6.04 11.54 5.40
C SER A 12 4.60 12.02 5.41
N ILE A 13 3.63 11.12 5.53
CA ILE A 13 2.20 11.45 5.68
C ILE A 13 2.01 12.32 6.93
N HIS A 14 2.49 11.85 8.09
CA HIS A 14 2.43 12.60 9.36
C HIS A 14 3.09 13.99 9.28
N LYS A 15 4.20 14.09 8.54
CA LYS A 15 4.87 15.37 8.33
C LYS A 15 4.04 16.34 7.49
N VAL A 16 3.30 15.85 6.49
CA VAL A 16 2.41 16.67 5.67
C VAL A 16 1.19 17.10 6.48
N GLU A 17 0.56 16.19 7.23
CA GLU A 17 -0.55 16.49 8.14
C GLU A 17 -0.18 17.59 9.14
N SER A 18 0.96 17.48 9.80
CA SER A 18 1.45 18.49 10.75
C SER A 18 1.64 19.87 10.10
N ARG A 19 2.13 19.91 8.85
CA ARG A 19 2.33 21.16 8.11
C ARG A 19 1.01 21.80 7.68
N LEU A 20 0.02 21.00 7.30
CA LEU A 20 -1.32 21.48 6.97
C LEU A 20 -1.99 22.09 8.20
N ASN A 21 -1.89 21.42 9.35
CA ASN A 21 -2.40 21.95 10.62
C ASN A 21 -1.79 23.32 10.95
N HIS A 22 -0.48 23.46 10.75
CA HIS A 22 0.21 24.72 10.99
C HIS A 22 -0.25 25.83 10.03
N LEU A 23 -0.50 25.50 8.76
CA LEU A 23 -1.00 26.44 7.75
C LEU A 23 -2.40 26.95 8.08
N GLU A 24 -3.31 26.05 8.43
CA GLU A 24 -4.67 26.37 8.86
C GLU A 24 -4.67 27.28 10.10
N CYS A 25 -3.87 26.94 11.10
CA CYS A 25 -3.72 27.76 12.31
C CYS A 25 -3.11 29.14 12.04
N LYS A 26 -2.18 29.25 11.08
CA LYS A 26 -1.43 30.49 10.81
C LYS A 26 -2.18 31.44 9.87
N TYR A 27 -3.01 30.90 8.97
CA TYR A 27 -3.72 31.68 7.95
C TYR A 27 -5.21 31.29 7.84
N PRO A 28 -5.99 31.41 8.93
CA PRO A 28 -7.37 30.95 8.97
C PRO A 28 -8.28 31.69 7.98
N ASP A 29 -7.95 32.94 7.64
CA ASP A 29 -8.75 33.76 6.71
C ASP A 29 -8.44 33.49 5.22
N ILE A 30 -7.33 32.79 4.94
CA ILE A 30 -6.86 32.48 3.57
C ILE A 30 -7.12 31.01 3.25
N VAL A 31 -6.91 30.14 4.23
CA VAL A 31 -7.06 28.70 4.09
C VAL A 31 -8.45 28.32 4.54
N LYS A 32 -9.29 27.87 3.61
CA LYS A 32 -10.64 27.42 3.96
C LYS A 32 -10.56 26.06 4.64
N GLU A 33 -11.35 25.89 5.70
CA GLU A 33 -11.51 24.65 6.45
C GLU A 33 -11.79 23.45 5.51
N ASP A 34 -12.61 23.64 4.47
CA ASP A 34 -12.92 22.62 3.47
C ASP A 34 -11.70 22.15 2.65
N ASP A 35 -10.78 23.07 2.31
CA ASP A 35 -9.61 22.77 1.47
C ASP A 35 -8.63 21.89 2.25
N VAL A 36 -8.43 22.17 3.54
CA VAL A 36 -7.53 21.42 4.42
C VAL A 36 -8.16 20.09 4.84
N THR A 37 -9.45 20.08 5.18
CA THR A 37 -10.20 18.86 5.51
C THR A 37 -10.14 17.84 4.39
N ARG A 38 -10.28 18.26 3.13
CA ARG A 38 -10.14 17.36 1.98
C ARG A 38 -8.76 16.72 1.89
N VAL A 39 -7.71 17.48 2.15
CA VAL A 39 -6.33 16.96 2.12
C VAL A 39 -6.08 16.02 3.30
N TYR A 40 -6.60 16.32 4.49
CA TYR A 40 -6.54 15.39 5.63
C TYR A 40 -7.22 14.05 5.32
N ASN A 41 -8.41 14.07 4.72
CA ASN A 41 -9.11 12.83 4.36
C ASN A 41 -8.27 11.98 3.39
N LEU A 42 -7.67 12.60 2.37
CA LEU A 42 -6.79 11.89 1.42
C LEU A 42 -5.52 11.34 2.09
N LEU A 43 -4.95 12.06 3.06
CA LEU A 43 -3.79 11.60 3.82
C LEU A 43 -4.15 10.44 4.76
N ALA A 44 -5.33 10.48 5.37
CA ALA A 44 -5.85 9.40 6.20
C ALA A 44 -6.11 8.13 5.38
N GLU A 45 -6.78 8.26 4.23
CA GLU A 45 -6.99 7.16 3.27
C GLU A 45 -5.65 6.54 2.84
N LEU A 46 -4.68 7.37 2.43
CA LEU A 46 -3.35 6.90 2.04
C LEU A 46 -2.61 6.19 3.19
N CYS A 47 -2.79 6.66 4.43
CA CYS A 47 -2.21 6.02 5.61
C CYS A 47 -2.80 4.63 5.85
N GLU A 48 -4.12 4.48 5.70
CA GLU A 48 -4.82 3.20 5.84
C GLU A 48 -4.42 2.21 4.75
N GLU A 49 -4.35 2.68 3.49
CA GLU A 49 -3.87 1.88 2.36
C GLU A 49 -2.43 1.40 2.58
N THR A 50 -1.55 2.29 3.05
CA THR A 50 -0.14 1.96 3.34
C THR A 50 -0.04 0.90 4.44
N ASN A 51 -0.85 0.99 5.49
CA ASN A 51 -0.89 -0.01 6.55
C ASN A 51 -1.41 -1.36 6.04
N THR A 52 -2.47 -1.34 5.25
CA THR A 52 -3.06 -2.55 4.64
C THR A 52 -2.03 -3.26 3.77
N LEU A 53 -1.32 -2.52 2.93
CA LEU A 53 -0.23 -3.04 2.11
C LEU A 53 0.90 -3.64 2.97
N GLY A 54 1.30 -2.95 4.04
CA GLY A 54 2.31 -3.44 4.97
C GLY A 54 1.92 -4.76 5.66
N ASN A 55 0.67 -4.86 6.10
CA ASN A 55 0.12 -6.08 6.69
C ASN A 55 0.10 -7.24 5.69
N LEU A 56 -0.28 -6.96 4.44
CA LEU A 56 -0.30 -7.95 3.36
C LEU A 56 1.11 -8.47 3.04
N ILE A 57 2.08 -7.57 2.90
CA ILE A 57 3.50 -7.92 2.70
C ILE A 57 4.01 -8.77 3.86
N SER A 58 3.68 -8.39 5.10
CA SER A 58 4.07 -9.13 6.31
C SER A 58 3.48 -10.55 6.32
N ALA A 59 2.17 -10.69 6.04
CA ALA A 59 1.48 -11.96 6.00
C ALA A 59 2.09 -12.91 4.95
N PHE A 60 2.28 -12.44 3.72
CA PHE A 60 2.94 -13.23 2.68
C PHE A 60 4.42 -13.51 3.00
N GLY A 61 5.11 -12.55 3.61
CA GLY A 61 6.49 -12.69 4.05
C GLY A 61 6.73 -13.81 5.07
N GLN A 62 5.70 -14.23 5.82
CA GLN A 62 5.76 -15.33 6.78
C GLN A 62 5.51 -16.72 6.16
N LEU A 63 4.96 -16.80 4.96
CA LEU A 63 4.65 -18.09 4.31
C LEU A 63 5.91 -18.83 3.88
N SER A 64 5.85 -20.13 3.61
CA SER A 64 7.00 -20.87 3.06
C SER A 64 7.18 -20.59 1.55
N SER A 65 8.39 -20.79 0.99
CA SER A 65 8.62 -20.59 -0.45
C SER A 65 7.71 -21.47 -1.33
N PRO A 66 7.50 -22.77 -1.01
CA PRO A 66 6.50 -23.58 -1.71
C PRO A 66 5.09 -22.99 -1.65
N THR A 67 4.67 -22.45 -0.49
CA THR A 67 3.35 -21.83 -0.34
C THR A 67 3.21 -20.58 -1.22
N LEU A 68 4.24 -19.74 -1.30
CA LEU A 68 4.24 -18.56 -2.17
C LEU A 68 4.14 -18.93 -3.65
N GLU A 69 4.84 -19.98 -4.10
CA GLU A 69 4.75 -20.48 -5.47
C GLU A 69 3.35 -21.04 -5.79
N ILE A 70 2.71 -21.74 -4.85
CA ILE A 70 1.30 -22.18 -4.99
C ILE A 70 0.37 -20.98 -5.18
N ILE A 71 0.50 -19.95 -4.34
CA ILE A 71 -0.31 -18.72 -4.44
C ILE A 71 -0.08 -18.03 -5.78
N ASN A 72 1.17 -17.94 -6.24
CA ASN A 72 1.50 -17.32 -7.52
C ASN A 72 0.83 -18.05 -8.71
N ASN A 73 0.79 -19.38 -8.66
CA ASN A 73 0.12 -20.20 -9.66
C ASN A 73 -1.40 -20.02 -9.64
N LEU A 74 -2.02 -19.93 -8.47
CA LEU A 74 -3.45 -19.62 -8.34
C LEU A 74 -3.77 -18.23 -8.90
N LEU A 75 -2.96 -17.23 -8.58
CA LEU A 75 -3.10 -15.87 -9.13
C LEU A 75 -2.93 -15.83 -10.65
N ASN A 76 -2.01 -16.62 -11.21
CA ASN A 76 -1.89 -16.78 -12.66
C ASN A 76 -3.17 -17.36 -13.26
N SER A 77 -3.73 -18.40 -12.65
CA SER A 77 -4.96 -19.03 -13.12
C SER A 77 -6.11 -18.03 -13.12
N GLU A 78 -6.25 -17.24 -12.06
CA GLU A 78 -7.36 -16.27 -11.97
C GLU A 78 -7.20 -15.04 -12.83
N LEU A 79 -5.97 -14.56 -13.05
CA LEU A 79 -5.74 -13.46 -14.00
C LEU A 79 -5.88 -13.89 -15.46
N ASN A 80 -5.69 -15.18 -15.74
CA ASN A 80 -5.90 -15.76 -17.07
C ASN A 80 -7.34 -16.24 -17.29
N SER A 81 -8.17 -16.29 -16.23
CA SER A 81 -9.60 -16.52 -16.38
C SER A 81 -10.22 -15.28 -17.02
N ASN A 82 -11.32 -15.44 -17.77
CA ASN A 82 -12.02 -14.33 -18.42
C ASN A 82 -12.77 -13.47 -17.38
N ASN A 83 -12.02 -12.87 -16.45
CA ASN A 83 -12.55 -12.01 -15.42
C ASN A 83 -12.95 -10.67 -16.05
N THR A 84 -14.24 -10.36 -16.03
CA THR A 84 -14.78 -9.15 -16.63
C THR A 84 -14.75 -7.95 -15.68
N ASP A 85 -14.42 -8.18 -14.40
CA ASP A 85 -14.31 -7.13 -13.40
C ASP A 85 -12.91 -6.50 -13.43
N LYS A 86 -12.87 -5.22 -13.84
CA LYS A 86 -11.63 -4.46 -14.00
C LYS A 86 -10.98 -4.12 -12.66
N GLU A 87 -11.75 -3.88 -11.61
CA GLU A 87 -11.19 -3.51 -10.30
C GLU A 87 -10.62 -4.75 -9.61
N VAL A 88 -11.35 -5.87 -9.63
CA VAL A 88 -10.84 -7.16 -9.13
C VAL A 88 -9.56 -7.56 -9.86
N THR A 89 -9.51 -7.36 -11.18
CA THR A 89 -8.30 -7.66 -11.97
C THR A 89 -7.12 -6.79 -11.53
N LYS A 90 -7.32 -5.49 -11.29
CA LYS A 90 -6.25 -4.60 -10.80
C LYS A 90 -5.75 -5.04 -9.43
N ASP A 91 -6.64 -5.37 -8.50
CA ASP A 91 -6.27 -5.80 -7.15
C ASP A 91 -5.46 -7.10 -7.18
N LEU A 92 -5.89 -8.08 -7.98
CA LEU A 92 -5.17 -9.33 -8.18
C LEU A 92 -3.78 -9.10 -8.79
N MET A 93 -3.63 -8.13 -9.72
CA MET A 93 -2.33 -7.75 -10.26
C MET A 93 -1.40 -7.14 -9.21
N VAL A 94 -1.93 -6.34 -8.28
CA VAL A 94 -1.16 -5.79 -7.16
C VAL A 94 -0.67 -6.91 -6.24
N ILE A 95 -1.57 -7.80 -5.82
CA ILE A 95 -1.24 -8.97 -4.99
C ILE A 95 -0.17 -9.83 -5.68
N LYS A 96 -0.32 -10.08 -6.99
CA LYS A 96 0.64 -10.84 -7.77
C LYS A 96 2.03 -10.20 -7.80
N LYS A 97 2.12 -8.89 -7.96
CA LYS A 97 3.41 -8.18 -7.90
C LYS A 97 4.10 -8.38 -6.55
N ILE A 98 3.35 -8.29 -5.46
CA ILE A 98 3.87 -8.50 -4.10
C ILE A 98 4.40 -9.93 -3.93
N VAL A 99 3.62 -10.94 -4.32
CA VAL A 99 4.02 -12.35 -4.23
C VAL A 99 5.28 -12.63 -5.07
N ASN A 100 5.33 -12.14 -6.31
CA ASN A 100 6.50 -12.29 -7.18
C ASN A 100 7.76 -11.67 -6.58
N GLU A 101 7.66 -10.47 -6.02
CA GLU A 101 8.79 -9.79 -5.41
C GLU A 101 9.31 -10.56 -4.17
N LEU A 102 8.40 -11.06 -3.34
CA LEU A 102 8.74 -11.89 -2.18
C LEU A 102 9.43 -13.20 -2.58
N ILE A 103 8.99 -13.84 -3.67
CA ILE A 103 9.65 -15.03 -4.22
C ILE A 103 11.06 -14.68 -4.71
N ALA A 104 11.22 -13.57 -5.44
CA ALA A 104 12.50 -13.14 -5.99
C ALA A 104 13.54 -12.86 -4.88
N LEU A 105 13.13 -12.19 -3.81
CA LEU A 105 14.00 -11.87 -2.67
C LEU A 105 14.51 -13.12 -1.95
N ARG A 106 13.68 -14.17 -1.85
CA ARG A 106 14.09 -15.42 -1.20
C ARG A 106 15.11 -16.18 -2.03
N LYS A 107 14.95 -16.17 -3.36
CA LYS A 107 15.91 -16.76 -4.29
C LYS A 107 17.26 -16.05 -4.31
N GLN A 108 17.33 -14.79 -3.86
CA GLN A 108 18.58 -14.02 -3.73
C GLN A 108 19.28 -14.23 -2.37
N GLY A 109 18.57 -14.76 -1.37
CA GLY A 109 19.09 -15.01 -0.02
C GLY A 109 19.55 -16.45 0.21
N GLU A 110 19.36 -17.33 -0.77
CA GLU A 110 19.93 -18.69 -0.86
C GLU A 110 21.26 -18.67 -1.63
#